data_AF-A0A9P8A0G0-F1
#
_entry.id   AF-A0A9P8A0G0-F1
#
_cell.length_a   1.000
_cell.length_b   1.000
_cell.length_c   1.000
_cell.angle_alpha   90.00
_cell.angle_beta   90.00
_cell.angle_gamma   90.00
#
_symmetry.space_group_name_H-M   'P 1'
#
loop_
_entity.id
_entity.type
_entity.pdbx_description
1 polymer ?
#
loop_
_entity_poly.entity_id
_entity_poly.type
_entity_poly.pdbx_seq_one_letter_code
_entity_poly.pdbx_strand_id
1 'polypeptide(L)'
;MRLIKKNMDDAAATEAMRGGAIGALKYCTVAAFVGGVLTAVSPRFAAIRPPQKGWLMVAAFLGGFGNGSDTTFTNFERRDREIQIRIAEQNRHDILYGSAEEHRDQAAAAAASLSSPASSTPAPASA
;
A
#
# COMPACT_ATOMS: atom_id res chain seq x y z
N MET A 1 -8.24 -11.93 -15.89
CA MET A 1 -8.39 -10.50 -15.50
C MET A 1 -9.33 -10.24 -14.31
N ARG A 2 -10.42 -10.99 -14.10
CA ARG A 2 -11.40 -10.73 -13.02
C ARG A 2 -10.88 -10.97 -11.59
N LEU A 3 -9.95 -11.92 -11.40
CA LEU A 3 -9.34 -12.24 -10.11
C LEU A 3 -8.37 -11.16 -9.60
N ILE A 4 -7.58 -10.56 -10.51
CA ILE A 4 -6.62 -9.51 -10.17
C ILE A 4 -7.36 -8.24 -9.71
N LYS A 5 -8.47 -7.90 -10.38
CA LYS A 5 -9.32 -6.78 -9.99
C LYS A 5 -9.97 -6.99 -8.62
N LYS A 6 -10.44 -8.21 -8.33
CA LYS A 6 -11.05 -8.56 -7.03
C LYS A 6 -10.06 -8.39 -5.86
N ASN A 7 -8.81 -8.80 -6.04
CA ASN A 7 -7.78 -8.62 -5.01
C ASN A 7 -7.43 -7.15 -4.76
N MET A 8 -7.45 -6.31 -5.80
CA MET A 8 -7.26 -4.87 -5.67
C MET A 8 -8.43 -4.19 -4.94
N ASP A 9 -9.67 -4.58 -5.27
CA ASP A 9 -10.88 -4.07 -4.62
C ASP A 9 -10.91 -4.43 -3.12
N ASP A 10 -10.51 -5.66 -2.77
CA ASP A 10 -10.44 -6.12 -1.37
C ASP A 10 -9.32 -5.42 -0.59
N ALA A 11 -8.19 -5.14 -1.22
CA ALA A 11 -7.09 -4.38 -0.63
C ALA A 11 -7.48 -2.91 -0.37
N ALA A 12 -8.11 -2.25 -1.36
CA ALA A 12 -8.62 -0.89 -1.23
C ALA A 12 -9.69 -0.78 -0.14
N ALA A 13 -10.60 -1.74 -0.05
CA ALA A 13 -11.63 -1.80 0.99
C ALA A 13 -11.01 -1.97 2.39
N THR A 14 -9.98 -2.81 2.52
CA THR A 14 -9.28 -3.01 3.80
C THR A 14 -8.55 -1.75 4.25
N GLU A 15 -7.89 -1.04 3.33
CA GLU A 15 -7.19 0.20 3.66
C GLU A 15 -8.19 1.33 3.98
N ALA A 16 -9.30 1.42 3.25
CA ALA A 16 -10.40 2.34 3.56
C ALA A 16 -11.04 2.06 4.92
N MET A 17 -11.27 0.78 5.29
CA MET A 17 -11.79 0.43 6.61
C MET A 17 -10.81 0.77 7.74
N ARG A 18 -9.51 0.59 7.53
CA ARG A 18 -8.47 1.02 8.49
C ARG A 18 -8.46 2.54 8.64
N GLY A 19 -8.50 3.26 7.52
CA GLY A 19 -8.62 4.71 7.48
C GLY A 19 -9.85 5.23 8.22
N GLY A 20 -11.00 4.61 7.94
CA GLY A 20 -12.26 4.90 8.61
C GLY A 20 -12.22 4.60 10.10
N ALA A 21 -11.64 3.47 10.52
CA ALA A 21 -11.50 3.13 11.94
C ALA A 21 -10.64 4.16 12.68
N ILE A 22 -9.51 4.58 12.11
CA ILE A 22 -8.64 5.62 12.69
C ILE A 22 -9.38 6.96 12.73
N GLY A 23 -10.08 7.33 11.66
CA GLY A 23 -10.89 8.55 11.60
C GLY A 23 -12.00 8.55 12.65
N ALA A 24 -12.74 7.46 12.79
CA ALA A 24 -13.78 7.30 13.79
C ALA A 24 -13.23 7.47 15.21
N LEU A 25 -12.06 6.89 15.51
CA LEU A 25 -11.42 7.01 16.82
C LEU A 25 -11.00 8.46 17.13
N LYS A 26 -10.48 9.20 16.13
CA LYS A 26 -10.14 10.62 16.26
C LYS A 26 -11.37 11.49 16.53
N TYR A 27 -12.47 11.27 15.82
CA TYR A 27 -13.67 12.09 16.03
C TYR A 27 -14.42 11.69 17.29
N CYS A 28 -14.45 10.41 17.67
CA CYS A 28 -15.00 9.97 18.95
C CYS A 28 -14.25 10.55 20.16
N THR A 29 -12.92 10.63 20.10
CA THR A 29 -12.13 11.24 21.19
C THR A 29 -12.43 12.74 21.33
N VAL A 30 -12.55 13.46 20.20
CA VAL A 30 -12.97 14.87 20.21
C VAL A 30 -14.40 15.02 20.73
N ALA A 31 -15.34 14.17 20.30
CA ALA A 31 -16.72 14.21 20.75
C ALA A 31 -16.88 13.88 22.25
N ALA A 32 -16.08 12.94 22.77
CA ALA A 32 -16.02 12.64 24.20
C ALA A 32 -15.57 13.87 25.00
N PHE A 33 -14.50 14.53 24.54
CA PHE A 33 -13.95 15.72 25.18
C PHE A 33 -14.95 16.88 25.14
N VAL A 34 -15.49 17.19 23.97
CA VAL A 34 -16.49 18.25 23.78
C VAL A 34 -17.77 17.96 24.57
N GLY A 35 -18.22 16.70 24.59
CA GLY A 35 -19.37 16.26 25.38
C GLY A 35 -19.14 16.41 26.88
N GLY A 36 -17.93 16.12 27.37
CA GLY A 36 -17.53 16.35 28.75
C GLY A 36 -17.54 17.83 29.13
N VAL A 37 -16.91 18.67 28.30
CA VAL A 37 -16.87 20.13 28.49
C VAL A 37 -18.28 20.72 28.47
N LEU A 38 -19.12 20.35 27.50
CA LEU A 38 -20.50 20.83 27.41
C LEU A 38 -21.35 20.38 28.60
N THR A 39 -21.11 19.18 29.13
CA THR A 39 -21.81 18.71 30.34
C THR A 39 -21.42 19.52 31.57
N ALA A 40 -20.17 19.99 31.66
CA ALA A 40 -19.68 20.80 32.78
C ALA A 40 -20.09 22.28 32.68
N VAL A 41 -20.09 22.85 31.47
CA VAL A 41 -20.27 24.31 31.26
C VAL A 41 -21.71 24.68 30.92
N SER A 42 -22.47 23.80 30.27
CA SER A 42 -23.83 24.11 29.82
C SER A 42 -24.88 23.34 30.63
N PRO A 43 -25.68 24.01 31.48
CA PRO A 43 -26.74 23.35 32.23
C PRO A 43 -27.83 22.77 31.31
N ARG A 44 -28.00 23.38 30.14
CA ARG A 44 -28.95 22.91 29.12
C ARG A 44 -28.51 21.59 28.50
N PHE A 45 -27.20 21.42 28.26
CA PHE A 45 -26.64 20.17 27.76
C PHE A 45 -26.57 19.09 28.86
N ALA A 46 -26.29 19.48 30.10
CA ALA A 46 -26.33 18.58 31.25
C ALA A 46 -27.71 17.93 31.41
N ALA A 47 -28.80 18.70 31.23
CA ALA A 47 -30.18 18.23 31.35
C ALA A 47 -30.65 17.28 30.22
N ILE A 48 -29.89 17.14 29.13
CA ILE A 48 -30.23 16.22 28.03
C ILE A 48 -30.12 14.76 28.50
N ARG A 49 -31.06 13.91 28.05
CA ARG A 49 -31.08 12.49 28.43
C ARG A 49 -29.84 11.75 27.89
N PRO A 50 -29.25 10.80 28.65
CA PRO A 50 -28.10 10.02 28.21
C PRO A 50 -28.20 9.39 26.81
N PRO A 51 -29.33 8.79 26.37
CA PRO A 51 -29.43 8.25 25.01
C PRO A 51 -29.32 9.32 23.92
N GLN A 52 -29.78 10.55 24.15
CA GLN A 52 -29.64 11.65 23.20
C GLN A 52 -28.19 12.13 23.10
N LYS A 53 -27.43 12.08 24.21
CA LYS A 53 -25.99 12.35 24.20
C LYS A 53 -25.21 11.26 23.45
N GLY A 54 -25.68 10.00 23.52
CA GLY A 54 -25.11 8.89 22.74
C GLY A 54 -25.16 9.11 21.23
N TRP A 55 -26.21 9.76 20.73
CA TRP A 55 -26.31 10.11 19.30
C TRP A 55 -25.21 11.06 18.82
N LEU A 56 -24.67 11.91 19.69
CA LEU A 56 -23.51 12.74 19.38
C LEU A 56 -22.29 11.87 19.07
N MET A 57 -22.09 10.81 19.86
CA MET A 57 -20.98 9.87 19.67
C MET A 57 -21.15 9.05 18.39
N VAL A 58 -22.38 8.63 18.08
CA VAL A 58 -22.68 7.94 16.82
C VAL A 58 -22.44 8.86 15.62
N ALA A 59 -22.88 10.12 15.68
CA ALA A 59 -22.66 11.08 14.61
C ALA A 59 -21.16 11.37 14.41
N ALA A 60 -20.42 11.53 15.50
CA ALA A 60 -18.96 11.72 15.45
C ALA A 60 -18.24 10.49 14.92
N PHE A 61 -18.66 9.29 15.31
CA PHE A 61 -18.14 8.04 14.78
C PHE A 61 -18.34 7.94 13.26
N LEU A 62 -19.58 8.18 12.79
CA LEU A 62 -19.91 8.10 11.37
C LEU A 62 -19.19 9.16 10.54
N GLY A 63 -19.14 10.40 11.03
CA GLY A 63 -18.43 11.49 10.36
C GLY A 63 -16.93 11.26 10.30
N GLY A 64 -16.34 10.75 11.39
CA GLY A 64 -14.93 10.37 11.43
C GLY A 64 -14.61 9.18 10.54
N PHE A 65 -15.50 8.18 10.51
CA PHE A 65 -15.35 7.01 9.65
C PHE A 65 -15.36 7.40 8.18
N GLY A 66 -16.36 8.18 7.75
CA GLY A 66 -16.46 8.63 6.35
C GLY A 66 -15.25 9.46 5.90
N ASN A 67 -14.84 10.44 6.70
CA ASN A 67 -13.69 11.29 6.37
C ASN A 67 -12.37 10.48 6.34
N GLY A 68 -12.18 9.58 7.30
CA GLY A 68 -11.02 8.70 7.37
C GLY A 68 -10.96 7.68 6.23
N SER A 69 -12.11 7.13 5.82
CA SER A 69 -12.16 6.18 4.70
C SER A 69 -11.90 6.86 3.37
N ASP A 70 -12.49 8.02 3.11
CA ASP A 70 -12.34 8.74 1.83
C ASP A 70 -10.89 9.22 1.61
N THR A 71 -10.28 9.77 2.66
CA THR A 71 -8.87 10.22 2.59
C THR A 71 -7.91 9.06 2.35
N THR A 72 -8.19 7.89 2.91
CA THR A 72 -7.33 6.72 2.74
C THR A 72 -7.55 6.06 1.39
N PHE A 73 -8.78 5.98 0.91
CA PHE A 73 -9.12 5.48 -0.41
C PHE A 73 -8.49 6.32 -1.53
N THR A 74 -8.60 7.65 -1.45
CA THR A 74 -7.98 8.56 -2.43
C THR A 74 -6.45 8.48 -2.42
N ASN A 75 -5.82 8.26 -1.26
CA ASN A 75 -4.38 8.04 -1.18
C ASN A 75 -3.96 6.66 -1.72
N PHE A 76 -4.79 5.63 -1.57
CA PHE A 76 -4.56 4.32 -2.17
C PHE A 76 -4.55 4.42 -3.70
N GLU A 77 -5.52 5.10 -4.30
CA GLU A 77 -5.57 5.32 -5.75
C GLU A 77 -4.33 6.08 -6.27
N ARG A 78 -3.82 7.04 -5.50
CA ARG A 78 -2.59 7.76 -5.84
C ARG A 78 -1.37 6.84 -5.82
N ARG A 79 -1.21 6.07 -4.74
CA ARG A 79 -0.11 5.10 -4.61
C ARG A 79 -0.15 4.03 -5.69
N ASP A 80 -1.34 3.54 -6.03
CA ASP A 80 -1.50 2.55 -7.09
C ASP A 80 -1.05 3.10 -8.45
N ARG A 81 -1.43 4.33 -8.79
CA ARG A 81 -0.95 5.01 -10.01
C ARG A 81 0.57 5.18 -10.03
N GLU A 82 1.16 5.58 -8.91
CA GLU A 82 2.62 5.73 -8.79
C GLU A 82 3.36 4.40 -8.99
N ILE A 83 2.83 3.31 -8.43
CA ILE A 83 3.41 1.97 -8.59
C ILE A 83 3.31 1.50 -10.04
N GLN A 84 2.17 1.73 -10.71
CA GLN A 84 2.01 1.38 -12.12
C GLN A 84 3.00 2.13 -13.02
N ILE A 85 3.25 3.41 -12.75
CA ILE A 85 4.25 4.20 -13.49
C ILE A 85 5.65 3.62 -13.27
N ARG A 86 6.01 3.32 -12.02
CA ARG A 86 7.33 2.73 -11.70
C ARG A 86 7.55 1.39 -12.38
N ILE A 87 6.55 0.51 -12.38
CA ILE A 87 6.63 -0.79 -13.06
C ILE A 87 6.77 -0.60 -14.57
N ALA A 88 6.03 0.34 -15.16
CA ALA A 88 6.15 0.64 -16.59
C ALA A 88 7.53 1.22 -16.95
N GLU A 89 8.11 2.04 -16.07
CA GLU A 89 9.46 2.58 -16.24
C GLU A 89 10.53 1.49 -16.11
N GLN A 90 10.41 0.60 -15.13
CA GLN A 90 11.28 -0.57 -14.98
C GLN A 90 11.19 -1.50 -16.18
N ASN A 91 9.99 -1.84 -16.65
CA ASN A 91 9.82 -2.66 -17.85
C ASN A 91 10.45 -2.02 -19.09
N ARG A 92 10.33 -0.69 -19.25
CA ARG A 92 11.00 0.02 -20.35
C ARG A 92 12.52 -0.05 -20.20
N HIS A 93 13.03 0.14 -19.00
CA HIS A 93 14.45 0.05 -18.71
C HIS A 93 14.99 -1.36 -19.01
N ASP A 94 14.27 -2.40 -18.58
CA ASP A 94 14.64 -3.80 -18.80
C ASP A 94 14.62 -4.18 -20.28
N ILE A 95 13.69 -3.65 -21.08
CA ILE A 95 13.66 -3.85 -22.54
C ILE A 95 14.84 -3.14 -23.22
N LEU A 96 15.18 -1.93 -22.77
CA LEU A 96 16.22 -1.09 -23.42
C LEU A 96 17.63 -1.53 -23.09
N TYR A 97 17.87 -1.98 -21.85
CA TYR A 97 19.20 -2.30 -21.35
C TYR A 97 19.42 -3.79 -21.10
N GLY A 98 18.40 -4.63 -21.31
CA GLY A 98 18.41 -6.04 -20.92
C GLY A 98 18.07 -6.19 -19.45
N SER A 99 17.29 -7.21 -19.11
CA SER A 99 16.93 -7.47 -17.72
C SER A 99 18.18 -7.73 -16.87
N ALA A 100 18.13 -7.39 -15.57
CA ALA A 100 19.25 -7.68 -14.66
C ALA A 100 19.60 -9.19 -14.62
N GLU A 101 18.63 -10.04 -14.97
CA GLU A 101 18.80 -11.49 -15.12
C GLU A 101 19.59 -11.84 -16.39
N GLU A 102 19.29 -11.23 -17.54
CA GLU A 102 20.07 -11.42 -18.78
C GLU A 102 21.52 -10.94 -18.64
N HIS A 103 21.76 -9.83 -17.92
CA HIS A 103 23.14 -9.40 -17.62
C HIS A 103 23.86 -10.37 -16.70
N ARG A 104 23.15 -10.99 -15.74
CA ARG A 104 23.72 -12.03 -14.86
C ARG A 104 24.04 -13.30 -15.63
N ASP A 105 23.17 -13.73 -16.53
CA ASP A 105 23.36 -14.93 -17.34
C ASP A 105 24.46 -14.72 -18.39
N GLN A 106 24.54 -13.54 -19.00
CA GLN A 106 25.64 -13.18 -19.90
C GLN A 106 26.98 -13.05 -19.16
N ALA A 107 27.00 -12.48 -17.95
CA ALA A 107 28.20 -12.43 -17.11
C ALA A 107 28.64 -13.83 -16.64
N ALA A 108 27.70 -14.71 -16.30
CA ALA A 108 27.98 -16.10 -15.96
C ALA A 108 28.49 -16.91 -17.16
N ALA A 109 27.89 -16.72 -18.34
CA ALA A 109 28.35 -17.34 -19.59
C ALA A 109 29.73 -16.83 -20.02
N ALA A 110 30.01 -15.53 -19.86
CA ALA A 110 31.31 -14.94 -20.11
C ALA A 110 32.39 -15.48 -19.14
N ALA A 111 32.08 -15.57 -17.84
CA ALA A 111 32.97 -16.18 -16.86
C ALA A 111 33.25 -17.67 -17.14
N ALA A 112 32.25 -18.41 -17.62
CA ALA A 112 32.45 -19.80 -18.07
C ALA A 112 33.35 -19.89 -19.31
N SER A 113 33.19 -18.99 -20.28
CA SER A 113 34.00 -18.98 -21.51
C SER A 113 35.49 -18.62 -21.28
N LEU A 114 35.78 -17.85 -20.23
CA LEU A 114 37.15 -17.51 -19.80
C LEU A 114 37.83 -18.65 -19.00
N SER A 115 37.09 -19.69 -18.64
CA SER A 115 37.59 -20.82 -17.85
C SER A 115 37.91 -22.08 -18.67
N SER A 116 37.76 -22.06 -19.99
CA SER A 116 38.19 -23.16 -20.85
C SER A 116 39.72 -23.22 -20.95
N PRO A 117 40.38 -24.30 -20.48
CA PRO A 117 41.81 -24.46 -20.65
C PRO A 117 42.12 -24.79 -22.11
N ALA A 118 42.97 -23.99 -22.73
CA ALA A 118 43.62 -24.36 -23.98
C ALA A 118 44.60 -25.52 -23.72
N SER A 119 44.18 -26.76 -23.98
CA SER A 119 45.07 -27.93 -24.08
C SER A 119 45.00 -28.45 -25.52
N SER A 120 45.94 -28.04 -26.37
CA SER A 120 47.26 -28.64 -26.62
C SER A 120 47.22 -29.78 -27.64
N THR A 121 47.56 -29.42 -28.88
CA THR A 121 48.38 -30.12 -29.89
C THR A 121 48.29 -31.65 -29.98
N PRO A 122 47.82 -32.22 -31.12
CA PRO A 122 47.93 -33.66 -31.35
C PRO A 122 49.39 -34.05 -31.66
N ALA A 123 49.92 -35.00 -30.89
CA ALA A 123 51.25 -35.58 -31.10
C ALA A 123 51.30 -36.38 -32.42
N PRO A 124 52.43 -36.39 -33.16
CA PRO A 124 52.53 -37.11 -34.42
C PRO A 124 52.68 -38.62 -34.19
N ALA A 125 51.97 -39.39 -35.00
CA ALA A 125 52.02 -40.84 -35.06
C ALA A 125 53.39 -41.33 -35.56
N SER A 126 54.01 -42.27 -34.84
CA SER A 126 55.19 -43.02 -35.30
C SER A 126 54.80 -44.44 -35.71
N ALA A 127 55.39 -44.85 -36.84
CA ALA A 127 55.24 -46.08 -37.61
C ALA A 127 55.48 -47.40 -36.86
#